data_AF-A0A662ZH28-F1
#
_entry.id   AF-A0A662ZH28-F1
#
_cell.length_a   1.000
_cell.length_b   1.000
_cell.length_c   1.000
_cell.angle_alpha   90.00
_cell.angle_beta   90.00
_cell.angle_gamma   90.00
#
_symmetry.space_group_name_H-M   'P 1'
#
loop_
_entity.id
_entity.type
_entity.pdbx_description
1 polymer ?
#
loop_
_entity_poly.entity_id
_entity_poly.type
_entity_poly.pdbx_seq_one_letter_code
_entity_poly.pdbx_strand_id
1 'polypeptide(L)'
;MAIFGEKFYKMLNELKPWQQSLFALTLAHRQSPNFLLFAEVTEDHEAKKDFQNILNTMWEFHTDKENHINLENLLETLEKHIPDIDDDSPYGAYPALDACISLSQSINAIVNHFGEEAEHASSASICTVAKYLEFTEDAVYEDEELYDKQLIVEEMDYQINLLDRISKATRSPEFTNALRKECEELGCSNIGICID
;
A
#
# COMPACT_ATOMS: atom_id res chain seq x y z
N MET A 1 -12.00 12.27 0.16
CA MET A 1 -11.03 12.73 -0.84
C MET A 1 -11.07 11.75 -1.99
N ALA A 2 -11.54 12.18 -3.16
CA ALA A 2 -11.67 11.32 -4.34
C ALA A 2 -10.80 11.93 -5.46
N ILE A 3 -9.48 11.82 -5.27
CA ILE A 3 -8.49 12.36 -6.22
C ILE A 3 -8.53 11.59 -7.54
N PHE A 4 -8.87 10.30 -7.53
CA PHE A 4 -9.13 9.60 -8.78
C PHE A 4 -10.58 9.84 -9.25
N GLY A 5 -10.77 9.93 -10.56
CA GLY A 5 -12.12 10.00 -11.12
C GLY A 5 -12.90 8.68 -10.93
N GLU A 6 -14.24 8.75 -10.88
CA GLU A 6 -15.14 7.60 -10.63
C GLU A 6 -14.82 6.35 -11.48
N LYS A 7 -14.38 6.55 -12.72
CA LYS A 7 -14.03 5.45 -13.63
C LYS A 7 -12.86 4.61 -13.10
N PHE A 8 -11.88 5.22 -12.46
CA PHE A 8 -10.71 4.51 -11.93
C PHE A 8 -11.11 3.58 -10.78
N TYR A 9 -11.86 4.09 -9.80
CA TYR A 9 -12.36 3.29 -8.69
C TYR A 9 -13.28 2.16 -9.15
N LYS A 10 -14.16 2.44 -10.12
CA LYS A 10 -14.97 1.39 -10.74
C LYS A 10 -14.11 0.28 -11.36
N MET A 11 -13.03 0.63 -12.05
CA MET A 11 -12.11 -0.36 -12.63
C MET A 11 -11.35 -1.16 -11.57
N LEU A 12 -11.01 -0.55 -10.43
CA LEU A 12 -10.45 -1.28 -9.29
C LEU A 12 -11.44 -2.32 -8.78
N ASN A 13 -12.71 -1.94 -8.60
CA ASN A 13 -13.73 -2.84 -8.05
C ASN A 13 -14.13 -3.97 -9.01
N GLU A 14 -13.81 -3.84 -10.31
CA GLU A 14 -13.97 -4.90 -11.32
C GLU A 14 -12.80 -5.92 -11.31
N LEU A 15 -11.73 -5.68 -10.55
CA LEU A 15 -10.61 -6.60 -10.43
C LEU A 15 -11.01 -7.91 -9.73
N LYS A 16 -10.44 -9.02 -10.18
CA LYS A 16 -10.58 -10.33 -9.51
C LYS A 16 -9.89 -10.29 -8.14
N PRO A 17 -10.25 -11.18 -7.19
CA PRO A 17 -9.63 -11.24 -5.87
C PRO A 17 -8.09 -11.24 -5.85
N TRP A 18 -7.45 -12.03 -6.71
CA TRP A 18 -5.99 -12.05 -6.79
C TRP A 18 -5.40 -10.75 -7.36
N GLN A 19 -6.13 -10.05 -8.22
CA GLN A 19 -5.73 -8.76 -8.78
C GLN A 19 -5.90 -7.64 -7.75
N GLN A 20 -7.02 -7.64 -7.01
CA GLN A 20 -7.25 -6.78 -5.85
C GLN A 20 -6.11 -6.90 -4.84
N SER A 21 -5.80 -8.14 -4.46
CA SER A 21 -4.73 -8.45 -3.51
C SER A 21 -3.35 -8.02 -4.02
N LEU A 22 -3.01 -8.29 -5.28
CA LEU A 22 -1.71 -7.95 -5.86
C LEU A 22 -1.53 -6.44 -6.06
N PHE A 23 -2.60 -5.73 -6.41
CA PHE A 23 -2.58 -4.27 -6.50
C PHE A 23 -2.29 -3.66 -5.12
N ALA A 24 -3.07 -4.05 -4.10
CA ALA A 24 -2.87 -3.60 -2.72
C ALA A 24 -1.49 -3.98 -2.16
N LEU A 25 -0.98 -5.19 -2.49
CA LEU A 25 0.35 -5.65 -2.08
C LEU A 25 1.46 -4.76 -2.66
N THR A 26 1.33 -4.39 -3.93
CA THR A 26 2.32 -3.57 -4.62
C THR A 26 2.38 -2.17 -4.00
N LEU A 27 1.22 -1.58 -3.68
CA LEU A 27 1.16 -0.32 -2.93
C LEU A 27 1.75 -0.46 -1.52
N ALA A 28 1.39 -1.51 -0.79
CA ALA A 28 1.94 -1.78 0.54
C ALA A 28 3.47 -1.92 0.53
N HIS A 29 4.04 -2.59 -0.48
CA HIS A 29 5.50 -2.67 -0.65
C HIS A 29 6.10 -1.28 -0.85
N ARG A 30 5.55 -0.49 -1.78
CA ARG A 30 6.03 0.88 -2.00
C ARG A 30 5.87 1.74 -0.75
N GLN A 31 4.81 1.59 0.03
CA GLN A 31 4.62 2.32 1.29
C GLN A 31 5.47 1.80 2.45
N SER A 32 6.03 0.58 2.35
CA SER A 32 6.75 -0.07 3.45
C SER A 32 7.87 0.77 4.08
N PRO A 33 8.65 1.59 3.35
CA PRO A 33 9.67 2.42 3.98
C PRO A 33 9.10 3.39 5.02
N ASN A 34 7.85 3.83 4.87
CA ASN A 34 7.19 4.71 5.84
C ASN A 34 7.03 3.99 7.19
N PHE A 35 6.49 2.76 7.17
CA PHE A 35 6.29 1.96 8.36
C PHE A 35 7.62 1.55 9.00
N LEU A 36 8.58 1.12 8.18
CA LEU A 36 9.87 0.64 8.67
C LEU A 36 10.70 1.77 9.30
N LEU A 37 10.61 3.00 8.80
CA LEU A 37 11.22 4.17 9.45
C LEU A 37 10.51 4.50 10.77
N PHE A 38 9.17 4.50 10.77
CA PHE A 38 8.40 4.74 11.99
C PHE A 38 8.77 3.74 13.10
N ALA A 39 8.73 2.44 12.80
CA ALA A 39 9.07 1.38 13.73
C ALA A 39 10.52 1.45 14.21
N GLU A 40 11.46 1.91 13.38
CA GLU A 40 12.84 2.14 13.81
C GLU A 40 12.94 3.31 14.79
N VAL A 41 12.28 4.44 14.50
CA VAL A 41 12.30 5.64 15.33
C VAL A 41 11.60 5.42 16.67
N THR A 42 10.57 4.57 16.71
CA THR A 42 9.87 4.20 17.95
C THR A 42 10.51 3.00 18.67
N GLU A 43 11.64 2.48 18.17
CA GLU A 43 12.36 1.33 18.71
C GLU A 43 11.51 0.03 18.76
N ASP A 44 10.49 -0.08 17.91
CA ASP A 44 9.63 -1.26 17.79
C ASP A 44 10.19 -2.25 16.74
N HIS A 45 11.24 -2.95 17.14
CA HIS A 45 11.91 -3.92 16.27
C HIS A 45 11.03 -5.16 15.97
N GLU A 46 10.05 -5.48 16.81
CA GLU A 46 9.12 -6.60 16.58
C GLU A 46 8.14 -6.23 15.46
N ALA A 47 7.51 -5.07 15.56
CA ALA A 47 6.62 -4.56 14.52
C ALA A 47 7.34 -4.44 13.17
N LYS A 48 8.56 -3.88 13.15
CA LYS A 48 9.39 -3.77 11.94
C LYS A 48 9.60 -5.14 11.28
N LYS A 49 10.01 -6.14 12.07
CA LYS A 49 10.29 -7.49 11.59
C LYS A 49 9.03 -8.18 11.08
N ASP A 50 7.93 -8.11 11.82
CA ASP A 50 6.69 -8.77 11.47
C ASP A 50 6.07 -8.18 10.21
N PHE A 51 6.08 -6.85 10.06
CA PHE A 51 5.62 -6.21 8.82
C PHE A 51 6.40 -6.70 7.60
N GLN A 52 7.75 -6.75 7.69
CA GLN A 52 8.58 -7.28 6.59
C GLN A 52 8.30 -8.74 6.28
N ASN A 53 8.12 -9.57 7.32
CA ASN A 53 7.81 -10.99 7.13
C ASN A 53 6.45 -11.16 6.44
N ILE A 54 5.42 -10.45 6.90
CA ILE A 54 4.07 -10.52 6.32
C ILE A 54 4.10 -10.07 4.86
N LEU A 55 4.79 -8.96 4.56
CA LEU A 55 4.96 -8.46 3.19
C LEU A 55 5.63 -9.53 2.29
N ASN A 56 6.72 -10.14 2.75
CA ASN A 56 7.43 -11.18 2.03
C ASN A 56 6.55 -12.43 1.82
N THR A 57 5.84 -12.88 2.85
CA THR A 57 4.94 -14.02 2.77
C THR A 57 3.77 -13.75 1.82
N MET A 58 3.27 -12.52 1.72
CA MET A 58 2.26 -12.17 0.72
C MET A 58 2.81 -12.21 -0.72
N TRP A 59 4.07 -11.83 -0.95
CA TRP A 59 4.71 -12.06 -2.25
C TRP A 59 4.88 -13.55 -2.56
N GLU A 60 5.24 -14.36 -1.57
CA GLU A 60 5.29 -15.83 -1.68
C GLU A 60 3.91 -16.41 -2.04
N PHE A 61 2.85 -15.92 -1.39
CA PHE A 61 1.47 -16.33 -1.69
C PHE A 61 1.08 -16.10 -3.16
N HIS A 62 1.56 -15.02 -3.77
CA HIS A 62 1.27 -14.70 -5.17
C HIS A 62 2.19 -15.39 -6.18
N THR A 63 3.29 -16.00 -5.74
CA THR A 63 4.24 -16.73 -6.60
C THR A 63 4.08 -18.23 -6.54
N ASP A 64 3.79 -18.81 -5.37
CA ASP A 64 3.52 -20.23 -5.21
C ASP A 64 2.01 -20.51 -5.21
N LYS A 65 1.50 -21.29 -6.19
CA LYS A 65 0.07 -21.62 -6.28
C LYS A 65 -0.34 -22.76 -5.34
N GLU A 66 0.61 -23.54 -4.84
CA GLU A 66 0.37 -24.71 -3.99
C GLU A 66 0.63 -24.43 -2.50
N ASN A 67 0.88 -23.16 -2.15
CA ASN A 67 1.16 -22.77 -0.77
C ASN A 67 -0.05 -23.03 0.15
N HIS A 68 0.24 -23.23 1.43
CA HIS A 68 -0.76 -23.38 2.50
C HIS A 68 -0.59 -22.30 3.57
N ILE A 69 -0.32 -21.06 3.13
CA ILE A 69 -0.12 -19.92 4.03
C ILE A 69 -1.42 -19.61 4.77
N ASN A 70 -1.35 -19.50 6.10
CA ASN A 70 -2.48 -19.09 6.92
C ASN A 70 -2.60 -17.55 6.90
N LEU A 71 -3.40 -17.04 5.96
CA LEU A 71 -3.62 -15.61 5.78
C LEU A 71 -4.35 -14.95 6.95
N GLU A 72 -5.25 -15.66 7.64
CA GLU A 72 -5.93 -15.14 8.83
C GLU A 72 -4.93 -14.84 9.95
N ASN A 73 -3.98 -15.76 10.19
CA ASN A 73 -2.92 -15.54 11.17
C ASN A 73 -1.99 -14.37 10.79
N LEU A 74 -1.71 -14.17 9.50
CA LEU A 74 -0.93 -13.00 9.05
C LEU A 74 -1.67 -11.70 9.35
N LEU A 75 -2.99 -11.66 9.11
CA LEU A 75 -3.82 -10.51 9.41
C LEU A 75 -3.86 -10.21 10.91
N GLU A 76 -4.13 -11.22 11.74
CA GLU A 76 -4.10 -11.09 13.21
C GLU A 76 -2.73 -10.62 13.75
N THR A 77 -1.65 -10.99 13.07
CA THR A 77 -0.30 -10.53 13.44
C THR A 77 -0.10 -9.07 13.04
N LEU A 78 -0.51 -8.68 11.84
CA LEU A 78 -0.43 -7.30 11.37
C LEU A 78 -1.23 -6.34 12.25
N GLU A 79 -2.44 -6.74 12.67
CA GLU A 79 -3.34 -5.92 13.49
C GLU A 79 -2.74 -5.47 14.82
N LYS A 80 -1.82 -6.26 15.40
CA LYS A 80 -1.11 -5.91 16.64
C LYS A 80 -0.14 -4.74 16.48
N HIS A 81 0.30 -4.49 15.25
CA HIS A 81 1.34 -3.54 14.89
C HIS A 81 0.78 -2.30 14.18
N ILE A 82 -0.54 -2.20 14.05
CA ILE A 82 -1.20 -1.01 13.49
C ILE A 82 -1.00 0.15 14.49
N PRO A 83 -0.41 1.29 14.07
CA PRO A 83 -0.26 2.44 14.93
C PRO A 83 -1.63 2.96 15.43
N ASP A 84 -1.75 3.16 16.73
CA ASP A 84 -2.88 3.87 17.34
C ASP A 84 -2.58 5.38 17.29
N ILE A 85 -3.42 6.14 16.59
CA ILE A 85 -3.18 7.57 16.31
C ILE A 85 -4.05 8.44 17.22
N ASP A 86 -3.40 9.40 17.87
CA ASP A 86 -4.02 10.47 18.65
C ASP A 86 -3.50 11.86 18.23
N ASP A 87 -3.98 12.90 18.92
CA ASP A 87 -3.64 14.30 18.63
C ASP A 87 -2.15 14.62 18.83
N ASP A 88 -1.42 13.85 19.64
CA ASP A 88 -0.01 14.04 19.96
C ASP A 88 0.93 13.12 19.17
N SER A 89 0.37 12.28 18.30
CA SER A 89 1.12 11.28 17.54
C SER A 89 2.09 11.92 16.55
N PRO A 90 3.34 11.40 16.45
CA PRO A 90 4.30 11.93 15.51
C PRO A 90 3.77 11.74 14.08
N TYR A 91 4.10 12.67 13.18
CA TYR A 91 3.63 12.61 11.79
C TYR A 91 3.91 11.26 11.11
N GLY A 92 5.04 10.61 11.43
CA GLY A 92 5.40 9.29 10.91
C GLY A 92 4.41 8.15 11.23
N ALA A 93 3.55 8.29 12.24
CA ALA A 93 2.53 7.30 12.57
C ALA A 93 1.44 7.21 11.48
N TYR A 94 1.10 8.32 10.84
CA TYR A 94 0.08 8.39 9.78
C TYR A 94 0.46 7.60 8.51
N PRO A 95 1.62 7.82 7.86
CA PRO A 95 2.03 7.04 6.69
C PRO A 95 2.37 5.59 7.05
N ALA A 96 2.72 5.29 8.32
CA ALA A 96 2.88 3.93 8.81
C ALA A 96 1.52 3.20 8.92
N LEU A 97 0.49 3.87 9.44
CA LEU A 97 -0.88 3.35 9.46
C LEU A 97 -1.38 3.06 8.04
N ASP A 98 -1.19 4.00 7.10
CA ASP A 98 -1.63 3.82 5.72
C ASP A 98 -0.93 2.61 5.04
N ALA A 99 0.34 2.35 5.37
CA ALA A 99 1.05 1.16 4.89
C ALA A 99 0.44 -0.15 5.45
N CYS A 100 0.09 -0.17 6.74
CA CYS A 100 -0.63 -1.29 7.36
C CYS A 100 -2.01 -1.50 6.75
N ILE A 101 -2.74 -0.42 6.45
CA ILE A 101 -4.04 -0.50 5.76
C ILE A 101 -3.85 -1.20 4.41
N SER A 102 -2.95 -0.73 3.55
CA SER A 102 -2.75 -1.38 2.23
C SER A 102 -2.36 -2.86 2.34
N LEU A 103 -1.48 -3.22 3.30
CA LEU A 103 -1.09 -4.61 3.50
C LEU A 103 -2.26 -5.47 4.00
N SER A 104 -3.07 -4.94 4.93
CA SER A 104 -4.28 -5.62 5.41
C SER A 104 -5.30 -5.83 4.28
N GLN A 105 -5.47 -4.84 3.40
CA GLN A 105 -6.35 -4.94 2.23
C GLN A 105 -5.86 -6.00 1.24
N SER A 106 -4.54 -6.14 1.08
CA SER A 106 -3.97 -7.22 0.27
C SER A 106 -4.36 -8.61 0.79
N ILE A 107 -4.35 -8.80 2.11
CA ILE A 107 -4.74 -10.07 2.75
C ILE A 107 -6.25 -10.26 2.68
N ASN A 108 -7.04 -9.23 3.02
CA ASN A 108 -8.50 -9.26 3.02
C ASN A 108 -9.09 -9.51 1.63
N ALA A 109 -8.45 -9.04 0.57
CA ALA A 109 -8.83 -9.33 -0.80
C ALA A 109 -8.80 -10.83 -1.13
N ILE A 110 -8.14 -11.66 -0.31
CA ILE A 110 -8.11 -13.12 -0.42
C ILE A 110 -8.94 -13.82 0.67
N VAL A 111 -9.00 -13.27 1.88
CA VAL A 111 -9.74 -13.90 2.98
C VAL A 111 -11.25 -13.63 2.85
N ASN A 112 -11.61 -12.37 2.60
CA ASN A 112 -12.99 -11.89 2.67
C ASN A 112 -13.60 -11.60 1.29
N HIS A 113 -12.78 -11.13 0.34
CA HIS A 113 -13.17 -10.89 -1.05
C HIS A 113 -14.36 -9.91 -1.22
N PHE A 114 -14.36 -8.78 -0.50
CA PHE A 114 -15.42 -7.78 -0.59
C PHE A 114 -15.45 -7.08 -1.96
N GLY A 115 -14.31 -6.98 -2.64
CA GLY A 115 -14.20 -6.40 -3.99
C GLY A 115 -13.92 -4.90 -4.00
N GLU A 116 -13.55 -4.32 -2.85
CA GLU A 116 -13.23 -2.90 -2.66
C GLU A 116 -11.82 -2.70 -2.06
N GLU A 117 -11.08 -3.78 -1.82
CA GLU A 117 -9.81 -3.74 -1.11
C GLU A 117 -8.72 -2.93 -1.83
N ALA A 118 -8.65 -2.99 -3.16
CA ALA A 118 -7.73 -2.19 -3.96
C ALA A 118 -8.12 -0.71 -3.96
N GLU A 119 -9.41 -0.37 -3.87
CA GLU A 119 -9.88 1.01 -3.72
C GLU A 119 -9.45 1.57 -2.35
N HIS A 120 -9.58 0.80 -1.28
CA HIS A 120 -9.10 1.19 0.04
C HIS A 120 -7.58 1.39 0.08
N ALA A 121 -6.79 0.48 -0.50
CA ALA A 121 -5.34 0.61 -0.59
C ALA A 121 -4.92 1.81 -1.47
N SER A 122 -5.61 2.01 -2.60
CA SER A 122 -5.40 3.17 -3.49
C SER A 122 -5.62 4.48 -2.75
N SER A 123 -6.73 4.56 -2.01
CA SER A 123 -7.11 5.74 -1.23
C SER A 123 -6.12 6.02 -0.11
N ALA A 124 -5.68 4.99 0.63
CA ALA A 124 -4.64 5.13 1.64
C ALA A 124 -3.35 5.72 1.03
N SER A 125 -2.87 5.16 -0.09
CA SER A 125 -1.63 5.61 -0.72
C SER A 125 -1.68 7.06 -1.21
N ILE A 126 -2.76 7.49 -1.88
CA ILE A 126 -2.87 8.89 -2.34
C ILE A 126 -3.12 9.86 -1.19
N CYS A 127 -3.87 9.46 -0.16
CA CYS A 127 -4.06 10.27 1.05
C CYS A 127 -2.75 10.50 1.79
N THR A 128 -1.86 9.50 1.85
CA THR A 128 -0.52 9.67 2.42
C THR A 128 0.23 10.81 1.74
N VAL A 129 0.21 10.85 0.40
CA VAL A 129 0.90 11.88 -0.39
C VAL A 129 0.28 13.26 -0.19
N ALA A 130 -1.06 13.34 -0.21
CA ALA A 130 -1.78 14.59 0.02
C ALA A 130 -1.46 15.18 1.41
N LYS A 131 -1.61 14.38 2.47
CA LYS A 131 -1.31 14.80 3.84
C LYS A 131 0.16 15.15 4.05
N TYR A 132 1.06 14.52 3.30
CA TYR A 132 2.49 14.85 3.33
C TYR A 132 2.76 16.24 2.75
N LEU A 133 2.12 16.57 1.63
CA LEU A 133 2.21 17.92 1.05
C LEU A 133 1.62 18.96 2.00
N GLU A 134 0.45 18.70 2.57
CA GLU A 134 -0.17 19.60 3.56
C GLU A 134 0.74 19.85 4.77
N PHE A 135 1.33 18.77 5.32
CA PHE A 135 2.24 18.86 6.45
C PHE A 135 3.55 19.60 6.13
N THR A 136 4.16 19.31 4.98
CA THR A 136 5.47 19.89 4.62
C THR A 136 5.38 21.32 4.13
N GLU A 137 4.25 21.71 3.56
CA GLU A 137 4.02 23.06 3.03
C GLU A 137 3.23 23.96 4.01
N ASP A 138 2.84 23.43 5.18
CA ASP A 138 2.00 24.10 6.19
C ASP A 138 0.73 24.71 5.55
N ALA A 139 0.06 23.89 4.74
CA ALA A 139 -1.07 24.27 3.91
C ALA A 139 -2.20 23.25 4.01
N VAL A 140 -3.43 23.68 3.76
CA VAL A 140 -4.59 22.80 3.58
C VAL A 140 -5.04 22.96 2.14
N TYR A 141 -5.19 21.84 1.44
CA TYR A 141 -5.56 21.84 0.03
C TYR A 141 -7.00 21.36 -0.17
N GLU A 142 -7.72 22.01 -1.08
CA GLU A 142 -8.90 21.38 -1.67
C GLU A 142 -8.46 20.32 -2.70
N ASP A 143 -9.30 19.30 -2.93
CA ASP A 143 -9.00 18.20 -3.87
C ASP A 143 -8.56 18.72 -5.26
N GLU A 144 -9.13 19.86 -5.72
CA GLU A 144 -8.81 20.48 -7.01
C GLU A 144 -7.38 21.05 -7.08
N GLU A 145 -6.85 21.54 -5.96
CA GLU A 145 -5.51 22.14 -5.88
C GLU A 145 -4.41 21.07 -5.84
N LEU A 146 -4.75 19.86 -5.40
CA LEU A 146 -3.83 18.72 -5.35
C LEU A 146 -3.48 18.20 -6.75
N TYR A 147 -4.34 18.38 -7.76
CA TYR A 147 -4.12 17.85 -9.11
C TYR A 147 -2.87 18.39 -9.79
N ASP A 148 -2.45 19.61 -9.46
CA ASP A 148 -1.26 20.24 -10.04
C ASP A 148 0.02 19.95 -9.22
N LYS A 149 -0.08 19.24 -8.09
CA LYS A 149 1.06 18.89 -7.25
C LYS A 149 1.82 17.71 -7.83
N GLN A 150 3.13 17.90 -8.05
CA GLN A 150 3.97 16.90 -8.72
C GLN A 150 3.89 15.51 -8.05
N LEU A 151 3.97 15.42 -6.72
CA LEU A 151 3.89 14.12 -6.03
C LEU A 151 2.52 13.44 -6.19
N ILE A 152 1.43 14.22 -6.27
CA ILE A 152 0.09 13.68 -6.52
C ILE A 152 0.01 13.13 -7.94
N VAL A 153 0.50 13.87 -8.93
CA VAL A 153 0.54 13.42 -10.34
C VAL A 153 1.36 12.14 -10.48
N GLU A 154 2.54 12.08 -9.86
CA GLU A 154 3.41 10.89 -9.88
C GLU A 154 2.72 9.67 -9.22
N GLU A 155 2.03 9.88 -8.11
CA GLU A 155 1.26 8.82 -7.44
C GLU A 155 0.08 8.34 -8.30
N MET A 156 -0.65 9.26 -8.92
CA MET A 156 -1.75 8.92 -9.82
C MET A 156 -1.26 8.13 -11.03
N ASP A 157 -0.19 8.57 -11.68
CA ASP A 157 0.40 7.90 -12.84
C ASP A 157 0.88 6.48 -12.48
N TYR A 158 1.51 6.32 -11.31
CA TYR A 158 1.93 5.02 -10.81
C TYR A 158 0.75 4.07 -10.63
N GLN A 159 -0.31 4.51 -9.93
CA GLN A 159 -1.47 3.67 -9.66
C GLN A 159 -2.27 3.33 -10.94
N ILE A 160 -2.41 4.28 -11.86
CA ILE A 160 -3.05 4.07 -13.16
C ILE A 160 -2.27 3.03 -13.98
N ASN A 161 -0.94 3.16 -14.03
CA ASN A 161 -0.09 2.19 -14.74
C ASN A 161 -0.19 0.79 -14.12
N LEU A 162 -0.14 0.70 -12.78
CA LEU A 162 -0.28 -0.54 -12.05
C LEU A 162 -1.61 -1.23 -12.33
N LEU A 163 -2.72 -0.48 -12.27
CA LEU A 163 -4.06 -0.97 -12.59
C LEU A 163 -4.15 -1.50 -14.03
N ASP A 164 -3.63 -0.75 -15.01
CA ASP A 164 -3.65 -1.16 -16.42
C ASP A 164 -2.92 -2.49 -16.63
N ARG A 165 -1.76 -2.66 -15.98
CA ARG A 165 -0.95 -3.88 -16.07
C ARG A 165 -1.64 -5.06 -15.38
N ILE A 166 -2.09 -4.88 -14.14
CA ILE A 166 -2.71 -5.96 -13.35
C ILE A 166 -4.04 -6.40 -13.97
N SER A 167 -4.89 -5.46 -14.42
CA SER A 167 -6.21 -5.78 -14.99
C SER A 167 -6.12 -6.68 -16.23
N LYS A 168 -5.05 -6.55 -17.01
CA LYS A 168 -4.78 -7.33 -18.24
C LYS A 168 -3.88 -8.55 -18.01
N ALA A 169 -3.34 -8.73 -16.80
CA ALA A 169 -2.37 -9.76 -16.52
C ALA A 169 -2.99 -11.17 -16.41
N THR A 170 -2.17 -12.17 -16.74
CA THR A 170 -2.42 -13.56 -16.36
C THR A 170 -1.62 -13.87 -15.10
N ARG A 171 -2.28 -14.42 -14.07
CA ARG A 171 -1.62 -14.79 -12.80
C ARG A 171 -0.50 -15.80 -13.04
N SER A 172 0.74 -15.34 -12.85
CA SER A 172 1.96 -16.10 -13.08
C SER A 172 3.05 -15.65 -12.10
N PRO A 173 3.93 -16.57 -11.65
CA PRO A 173 5.07 -16.21 -10.81
C PRO A 173 5.97 -15.16 -11.48
N GLU A 174 6.14 -15.23 -12.81
CA GLU A 174 6.97 -14.30 -13.58
C GLU A 174 6.44 -12.87 -13.49
N PHE A 175 5.12 -12.68 -13.64
CA PHE A 175 4.49 -11.37 -13.52
C PHE A 175 4.58 -10.82 -12.09
N THR A 176 4.30 -11.66 -11.08
CA THR A 176 4.40 -11.27 -9.67
C THR A 176 5.83 -10.86 -9.30
N ASN A 177 6.83 -11.66 -9.71
CA ASN A 177 8.24 -11.36 -9.44
C ASN A 177 8.73 -10.11 -10.16
N ALA A 178 8.22 -9.81 -11.36
CA ALA A 178 8.54 -8.57 -12.06
C ALA A 178 8.05 -7.34 -11.27
N LEU A 179 6.80 -7.35 -10.79
CA LEU A 179 6.27 -6.26 -9.95
C LEU A 179 7.03 -6.10 -8.64
N ARG A 180 7.36 -7.22 -7.97
CA ARG A 180 8.16 -7.22 -6.75
C ARG A 180 9.53 -6.57 -7.00
N LYS A 181 10.23 -7.00 -8.06
CA LYS A 181 11.54 -6.47 -8.43
C LYS A 181 11.50 -4.98 -8.73
N GLU A 182 10.47 -4.50 -9.40
CA GLU A 182 10.29 -3.06 -9.66
C GLU A 182 10.12 -2.26 -8.36
N CYS A 183 9.41 -2.79 -7.36
CA CYS A 183 9.31 -2.15 -6.05
C CYS A 183 10.66 -2.11 -5.33
N GLU A 184 11.41 -3.22 -5.37
CA GLU A 184 12.76 -3.31 -4.79
C GLU A 184 13.74 -2.35 -5.48
N GLU A 185 13.65 -2.19 -6.80
CA GLU A 185 14.48 -1.27 -7.59
C GLU A 185 14.12 0.21 -7.35
N LEU A 186 12.85 0.52 -7.09
CA LEU A 186 12.43 1.87 -6.70
C LEU A 186 13.02 2.25 -5.33
N GLY A 187 13.01 1.34 -4.36
CA GLY A 187 13.68 1.48 -3.06
C GLY A 187 13.17 2.62 -2.16
N CYS A 188 12.18 3.39 -2.61
CA CYS A 188 11.68 4.58 -1.94
C CYS A 188 10.15 4.60 -1.93
N SER A 189 9.58 5.24 -0.92
CA SER A 189 8.14 5.31 -0.74
C SER A 189 7.44 6.33 -1.62
N ASN A 190 6.11 6.28 -1.58
CA ASN A 190 5.23 7.28 -2.20
C ASN A 190 5.45 8.71 -1.70
N ILE A 191 6.14 8.90 -0.56
CA ILE A 191 6.55 10.20 -0.02
C ILE A 191 8.08 10.37 0.05
N GLY A 192 8.83 9.56 -0.72
CA GLY A 192 10.27 9.72 -0.88
C GLY A 192 11.15 9.19 0.26
N ILE A 193 10.60 8.40 1.19
CA ILE A 193 11.40 7.73 2.23
C ILE A 193 12.08 6.52 1.63
N CYS A 194 13.42 6.50 1.64
CA CYS A 194 14.22 5.35 1.20
C CYS A 194 14.92 4.74 2.42
N ILE A 195 15.02 3.42 2.47
CA ILE A 195 15.74 2.70 3.52
C ILE A 195 16.93 2.00 2.89
N ASP A 196 18.12 2.30 3.40
CA ASP A 196 19.40 1.74 2.98
C ASP A 196 19.58 0.25 3.37
#